data_AF-A0A4Q3ISV0-F1
#
_entry.id   AF-A0A4Q3ISV0-F1
#
_cell.length_a   1.000
_cell.length_b   1.000
_cell.length_c   1.000
_cell.angle_alpha   90.00
_cell.angle_beta   90.00
_cell.angle_gamma   90.00
#
_symmetry.space_group_name_H-M   'P 1'
#
loop_
_entity.id
_entity.type
_entity.pdbx_description
1 polymer ?
#
loop_
_entity_poly.entity_id
_entity_poly.type
_entity_poly.pdbx_seq_one_letter_code
_entity_poly.pdbx_strand_id
1 'polypeptide(L)'
;MIGRTPAWIPLLVGLVAFAWIVPLVGLVMTSLRPPGEIAAGGWWSLGEVTLTLDAWRSVWTTYPLASAFWTSLSLTGLATLLTMLLAPAAAYAFQFLA
;
A
#
# COMPACT_ATOMS: atom_id res chain seq x y z
N MET A 1 28.12 -14.59 21.65
CA MET A 1 27.09 -15.48 22.24
C MET A 1 25.73 -14.95 21.82
N ILE A 2 25.06 -15.61 20.87
CA ILE A 2 23.71 -15.21 20.44
C ILE A 2 22.75 -15.67 21.55
N GLY A 3 22.25 -14.74 22.36
CA GLY A 3 21.20 -15.02 23.34
C GLY A 3 19.97 -15.55 22.61
N ARG A 4 19.37 -16.63 23.11
CA ARG A 4 18.10 -17.14 22.56
C ARG A 4 17.09 -15.99 22.55
N THR A 5 16.59 -15.63 21.38
CA THR A 5 15.48 -14.67 21.29
C THR A 5 14.28 -15.26 22.05
N PRO A 6 13.69 -14.52 22.99
CA PRO A 6 12.57 -15.04 23.74
C PRO A 6 11.38 -15.27 22.79
N ALA A 7 10.74 -16.43 22.90
CA ALA A 7 9.77 -16.93 21.93
C ALA A 7 8.51 -16.06 21.76
N TRP A 8 8.24 -15.15 22.70
CA TRP A 8 7.12 -14.21 22.60
C TRP A 8 7.33 -13.14 21.51
N ILE A 9 8.58 -12.80 21.17
CA ILE A 9 8.88 -11.80 20.12
C ILE A 9 8.38 -12.26 18.74
N PRO A 10 8.77 -13.44 18.22
CA PRO A 10 8.28 -13.88 16.91
C PRO A 10 6.77 -14.11 16.90
N LEU A 11 6.18 -14.56 18.02
CA LEU A 11 4.72 -14.69 18.14
C LEU A 11 4.01 -13.34 18.05
N LEU A 12 4.50 -12.33 18.77
CA LEU A 12 3.95 -10.97 18.72
C LEU A 12 4.09 -10.37 17.33
N VAL A 13 5.28 -10.46 16.72
CA VAL A 13 5.52 -9.96 15.37
C VAL A 13 4.63 -10.67 14.35
N GLY A 14 4.47 -11.99 14.48
CA GLY A 14 3.57 -12.78 13.64
C GLY A 14 2.11 -12.31 13.75
N LEU A 15 1.60 -12.09 14.96
CA LEU A 15 0.25 -11.59 15.18
C LEU A 15 0.04 -10.21 14.54
N VAL A 16 0.99 -9.30 14.72
CA VAL A 16 0.95 -7.96 14.12
C VAL A 16 0.98 -8.06 12.59
N ALA A 17 1.82 -8.92 12.03
CA ALA A 17 1.88 -9.14 10.58
C ALA A 17 0.56 -9.68 10.03
N PHE A 18 -0.09 -10.63 10.70
CA PHE A 18 -1.41 -11.13 10.32
C PHE A 18 -2.47 -10.04 10.36
N ALA A 19 -2.52 -9.25 11.45
CA ALA A 19 -3.44 -8.13 11.57
C ALA A 19 -3.22 -7.09 10.45
N TRP A 20 -1.98 -6.89 10.01
CA TRP A 20 -1.62 -5.94 8.96
C TRP A 20 -2.07 -6.37 7.56
N ILE A 21 -2.23 -7.68 7.31
CA ILE A 21 -2.69 -8.22 6.03
C ILE A 21 -4.21 -8.09 5.87
N VAL A 22 -4.97 -8.03 6.97
CA VAL A 22 -6.44 -7.90 6.95
C VAL A 22 -6.97 -6.80 6.00
N PRO A 23 -6.48 -5.54 6.02
CA PRO A 23 -6.95 -4.51 5.09
C PRO A 23 -6.65 -4.85 3.62
N LEU A 24 -5.57 -5.57 3.32
CA LEU A 24 -5.27 -6.02 1.96
C LEU A 24 -6.29 -7.06 1.48
N VAL A 25 -6.70 -7.98 2.36
CA VAL A 25 -7.78 -8.94 2.06
C VAL A 25 -9.09 -8.22 1.80
N GLY A 26 -9.42 -7.23 2.64
CA GLY A 26 -10.59 -6.37 2.42
C GLY A 26 -10.55 -5.66 1.08
N LEU A 27 -9.41 -5.05 0.73
CA LEU A 27 -9.20 -4.39 -0.55
C LEU A 27 -9.44 -5.35 -1.73
N VAL A 28 -8.84 -6.54 -1.69
CA VAL A 28 -9.00 -7.55 -2.75
C VAL A 28 -10.46 -7.96 -2.90
N MET A 29 -11.14 -8.28 -1.79
CA MET A 29 -12.57 -8.62 -1.80
C MET A 29 -13.42 -7.50 -2.39
N THR A 30 -13.13 -6.25 -2.04
CA THR A 30 -13.86 -5.11 -2.60
C THR A 30 -13.57 -4.84 -4.08
N SER A 31 -12.37 -5.17 -4.55
CA SER A 31 -11.99 -5.00 -5.95
C SER A 31 -12.64 -6.00 -6.90
N LEU A 32 -13.06 -7.15 -6.35
CA LEU A 32 -13.63 -8.27 -7.11
C LEU A 32 -15.14 -8.39 -6.94
N ARG A 33 -15.78 -7.59 -6.10
CA ARG A 33 -17.23 -7.70 -5.82
C ARG A 33 -17.98 -6.44 -6.24
N PRO A 34 -19.25 -6.57 -6.65
CA PRO A 34 -20.05 -5.42 -7.04
C PRO A 34 -20.35 -4.52 -5.81
N PRO A 35 -20.44 -3.19 -6.00
CA PRO A 35 -20.64 -2.25 -4.89
C PRO A 35 -21.89 -2.51 -4.05
N GLY A 36 -22.96 -3.05 -4.65
CA GLY A 36 -24.21 -3.36 -3.95
C GLY A 36 -24.06 -4.40 -2.84
N GLU A 37 -23.26 -5.45 -3.07
CA GLU A 37 -23.00 -6.49 -2.07
C GLU A 37 -22.14 -5.96 -0.91
N ILE A 38 -21.16 -5.11 -1.22
CA ILE A 38 -20.27 -4.51 -0.23
C ILE A 38 -21.03 -3.51 0.64
N ALA A 39 -21.94 -2.72 0.05
CA ALA A 39 -22.73 -1.75 0.79
C ALA A 39 -23.71 -2.40 1.78
N ALA A 40 -24.22 -3.60 1.47
CA ALA A 40 -25.20 -4.29 2.31
C ALA A 40 -24.56 -5.05 3.48
N GLY A 41 -23.42 -5.73 3.27
CA GLY A 41 -22.82 -6.64 4.25
C GLY A 41 -21.36 -6.36 4.63
N GLY A 42 -20.72 -5.39 3.99
CA GLY A 42 -19.28 -5.18 4.09
C GLY A 42 -18.47 -6.22 3.34
N TRP A 43 -17.14 -6.03 3.31
CA TRP A 43 -16.22 -6.87 2.56
C TRP A 43 -16.04 -8.29 3.14
N TRP A 44 -16.37 -8.48 4.42
CA TRP A 44 -16.28 -9.76 5.13
C TRP A 44 -17.56 -10.62 5.02
N SER A 45 -18.66 -10.09 4.47
CA SER A 45 -19.90 -10.85 4.31
C SER A 45 -19.76 -11.94 3.25
N LEU A 46 -20.09 -13.18 3.63
CA LEU A 46 -20.02 -14.39 2.80
C LEU A 46 -21.40 -14.88 2.32
N GLY A 47 -22.48 -14.14 2.57
CA GLY A 47 -23.84 -14.58 2.23
C GLY A 47 -24.09 -14.71 0.73
N GLU A 48 -23.62 -13.74 -0.05
CA GLU A 48 -23.66 -13.74 -1.51
C GLU A 48 -22.31 -13.21 -2.01
N VAL A 49 -21.60 -13.99 -2.83
CA VAL A 49 -20.26 -13.66 -3.31
C VAL A 49 -20.23 -13.75 -4.83
N THR A 50 -20.47 -12.63 -5.49
CA THR A 50 -20.32 -12.52 -6.95
C THR A 50 -18.96 -11.94 -7.28
N LEU A 51 -18.14 -12.70 -8.01
CA LEU A 51 -16.84 -12.23 -8.48
C LEU A 51 -16.98 -11.60 -9.87
N THR A 52 -16.58 -10.34 -10.00
CA THR A 52 -16.60 -9.57 -11.25
C THR A 52 -15.36 -8.68 -11.37
N LEU A 53 -15.05 -8.29 -12.61
CA LEU A 53 -13.98 -7.35 -12.96
C LEU A 53 -14.52 -6.01 -13.46
N ASP A 54 -15.80 -5.72 -13.23
CA ASP A 54 -16.43 -4.50 -13.75
C ASP A 54 -15.83 -3.23 -13.15
N ALA A 55 -15.43 -3.27 -11.87
CA ALA A 55 -14.68 -2.19 -11.24
C ALA A 55 -13.40 -1.85 -12.03
N TRP A 56 -12.61 -2.87 -12.41
CA TRP A 56 -11.39 -2.74 -13.19
C TRP A 56 -11.61 -2.19 -14.60
N ARG A 57 -12.76 -2.47 -15.22
CA ARG A 57 -13.11 -1.92 -16.54
C ARG A 57 -13.60 -0.48 -16.42
N SER A 58 -14.49 -0.21 -15.47
CA SER A 58 -15.12 1.10 -15.28
C SER A 58 -14.12 2.19 -14.87
N VAL A 59 -13.04 1.82 -14.16
CA VAL A 59 -12.09 2.79 -13.64
C VAL A 59 -11.37 3.56 -14.74
N TRP A 60 -11.09 2.91 -15.88
CA TRP A 60 -10.42 3.51 -17.03
C TRP A 60 -11.25 4.55 -17.77
N THR A 61 -12.59 4.45 -17.68
CA THR A 61 -13.52 5.40 -18.32
C THR A 61 -14.02 6.45 -17.34
N THR A 62 -14.06 6.14 -16.04
CA THR A 62 -14.58 7.04 -14.99
C THR A 62 -13.53 8.06 -14.53
N TYR A 63 -12.26 7.66 -14.49
CA TYR A 63 -11.18 8.49 -13.95
C TYR A 63 -10.02 8.64 -14.93
N PRO A 64 -9.32 9.78 -14.94
CA PRO A 64 -8.15 10.01 -15.79
C PRO A 64 -6.90 9.33 -15.23
N LEU A 65 -6.95 8.00 -15.07
CA LEU A 65 -5.92 7.19 -14.42
C LEU A 65 -4.55 7.31 -15.09
N ALA A 66 -4.50 7.28 -16.42
CA ALA A 66 -3.25 7.34 -17.16
C ALA A 66 -2.49 8.65 -16.92
N SER A 67 -3.19 9.79 -16.96
CA SER A 67 -2.56 11.10 -16.72
C SER A 67 -2.18 11.30 -15.25
N ALA A 68 -3.02 10.83 -14.32
CA ALA A 68 -2.72 10.85 -12.90
C ALA A 68 -1.49 10.00 -12.55
N PHE A 69 -1.38 8.81 -13.15
CA PHE A 69 -0.21 7.94 -13.01
C PHE A 69 1.05 8.60 -13.54
N TRP A 70 1.00 9.19 -14.75
CA TRP A 70 2.16 9.89 -15.34
C TRP A 70 2.64 11.07 -14.49
N THR A 71 1.70 11.86 -13.97
CA THR A 71 2.00 12.98 -13.08
C THR A 71 2.68 12.49 -11.80
N SER A 72 2.13 11.44 -11.19
CA SER A 72 2.67 10.85 -9.96
C SER A 72 4.07 10.28 -10.18
N LEU A 73 4.28 9.55 -11.28
CA LEU A 73 5.57 8.96 -11.64
C LEU A 73 6.63 10.04 -11.91
N SER A 74 6.27 11.09 -12.64
CA SER A 74 7.18 12.19 -12.95
C SER A 74 7.60 12.94 -11.68
N LEU A 75 6.62 13.25 -10.81
CA LEU A 75 6.88 13.94 -9.54
C LEU A 75 7.73 13.10 -8.58
N THR A 76 7.39 11.81 -8.41
CA THR A 76 8.17 10.92 -7.53
C THR A 76 9.57 10.66 -8.08
N GLY A 77 9.72 10.48 -9.39
CA GLY A 77 11.02 10.36 -10.04
C GLY A 77 11.90 11.59 -9.80
N LEU A 78 11.36 12.79 -10.06
CA LEU A 78 12.07 14.05 -9.84
C LEU A 78 12.42 14.25 -8.36
N ALA A 79 11.45 14.05 -7.46
CA ALA A 79 11.66 14.22 -6.02
C ALA A 79 12.73 13.25 -5.49
N THR A 80 12.70 11.99 -5.92
CA THR A 80 13.69 10.98 -5.50
C THR A 80 15.08 11.34 -6.01
N LEU A 81 15.21 11.71 -7.28
CA LEU A 81 16.50 12.10 -7.87
C LEU A 81 17.08 13.33 -7.18
N LEU A 82 16.28 14.39 -7.02
CA LEU A 82 16.72 15.61 -6.35
C LEU A 82 17.10 15.33 -4.90
N THR A 83 16.31 14.53 -4.17
CA THR A 83 16.63 14.16 -2.79
C THR A 83 17.94 13.37 -2.72
N MET A 84 18.13 12.41 -3.63
CA MET A 84 19.32 11.56 -3.65
C MET A 84 20.60 12.34 -4.04
N LEU A 85 20.46 13.44 -4.78
CA LEU A 85 21.58 14.32 -5.13
C LEU A 85 21.86 15.37 -4.04
N LEU A 86 20.81 16.05 -3.57
CA LEU A 86 20.94 17.21 -2.71
C LEU A 86 21.14 16.84 -1.23
N ALA A 87 20.47 15.78 -0.74
CA ALA A 87 20.58 15.42 0.68
C ALA A 87 22.00 14.97 1.07
N PRO A 88 22.71 14.11 0.29
CA PRO A 88 24.09 13.76 0.61
C PRO A 88 25.05 14.93 0.43
N ALA A 89 24.84 15.79 -0.58
CA ALA A 89 25.66 16.99 -0.78
C ALA A 89 25.55 17.94 0.41
N ALA A 90 24.34 18.17 0.92
CA ALA A 90 24.11 18.94 2.14
C ALA A 90 24.72 18.27 3.37
N ALA A 91 24.56 16.94 3.52
CA ALA A 91 25.16 16.19 4.63
C ALA A 91 26.69 16.31 4.65
N TYR A 92 27.35 16.24 3.49
CA TYR A 92 28.79 16.46 3.37
C TYR A 92 29.18 17.88 3.81
N ALA A 93 28.45 18.91 3.36
CA ALA A 93 28.74 20.28 3.77
C ALA A 93 28.56 20.48 5.29
N PHE A 94 27.50 19.93 5.88
CA PHE A 94 27.22 20.05 7.31
C PHE A 94 28.21 19.31 8.20
N GLN A 95 28.88 18.27 7.71
CA GLN A 95 29.94 17.58 8.46
C GLN A 95 31.10 18.51 8.87
N PHE A 96 31.33 19.61 8.13
CA PHE A 96 32.40 20.57 8.41
C PHE A 96 31.95 21.81 9.20
N LEU A 97 30.64 21.95 9.45
CA LEU A 97 30.08 22.99 10.32
C LEU A 97 30.03 22.56 11.80
N ALA A 98 30.42 21.31 12.09
CA ALA A 98 30.52 20.74 13.43
C ALA A 98 31.89 21.01 14.07
#